data_AF-A0A7X7RJA7-F1
#
_entry.id   AF-A0A7X7RJA7-F1
#
_cell.length_a   1.000
_cell.length_b   1.000
_cell.length_c   1.000
_cell.angle_alpha   90.00
_cell.angle_beta   90.00
_cell.angle_gamma   90.00
#
_symmetry.space_group_name_H-M   'P 1'
#
loop_
_entity.id
_entity.type
_entity.pdbx_description
1 polymer ?
#
loop_
_entity_poly.entity_id
_entity_poly.type
_entity_poly.pdbx_seq_one_letter_code
_entity_poly.pdbx_strand_id
1 'polypeptide(L)'
;SCKRTFLAGSRVKADNLKLESCTLDAARVEAGALQLRDCLFAQPDSSITARECISENNAFVSSTALEEHRRRFPEMHPSFLAEVAIAAAGNIPAEHPLAYSGLQEGPVGGRPAAAEMLPLQVERLQANPFLPDRCLVEWETPRHYCNVNIRGREVASGKAIPAYSFQQGMYMSTQGSHCLQNLKPDTEYALQLYFYRPNDPQPLGQKLSFRTPATDQHQATTLRVDKNTPAAYQSIRAALSAARPGDTIVVAPGVYTESLRVDIDRLTLRSEIPGQASLDAARLFDYALLFNGGADCTIDGFRFVGLRYSAAAKALSASKVRNLTVRNCLFDRSRGGGRCSNIQFFAYQVDGLLVENCVFDSGFHGIWTYPAKNVVIRNNTFWGNGINGIHVGCNMGDRTEIYNNLLVDTVSNHQSPAVTVADHGPHVFCDYNLYWKTEVAPKQRYYSFGRHSPEHEYSAPWSVKSKDLTDSLAETQQRYGVEAHGLEADPLFVDALNGDFSLTADSPARGRGREGKDLGADFAIFK
;
A
#
# COMPACT_ATOMS: atom_id res chain seq x y z
N SER A 1 -19.14 -14.55 30.11
CA SER A 1 -20.42 -13.90 29.79
C SER A 1 -20.34 -12.41 30.08
N CYS A 2 -20.20 -11.56 29.05
CA CYS A 2 -20.21 -10.10 29.24
C CYS A 2 -21.67 -9.61 29.27
N LYS A 3 -22.28 -9.50 30.45
CA LYS A 3 -23.55 -8.77 30.60
C LYS A 3 -23.23 -7.30 30.84
N ARG A 4 -22.99 -6.54 29.77
CA ARG A 4 -22.93 -5.06 29.84
C ARG A 4 -24.17 -4.50 29.15
N THR A 5 -24.96 -3.73 29.89
CA THR A 5 -26.09 -2.96 29.35
C THR A 5 -25.57 -1.61 28.87
N PHE A 6 -25.80 -1.24 27.60
CA PHE A 6 -25.26 -0.02 27.01
C PHE A 6 -26.39 0.98 26.70
N LEU A 7 -26.27 2.24 27.11
CA LEU A 7 -27.33 3.24 26.92
C LEU A 7 -27.60 3.53 25.43
N ALA A 8 -28.87 3.67 25.05
CA ALA A 8 -29.28 4.05 23.71
C ALA A 8 -28.64 5.39 23.27
N GLY A 9 -28.18 5.46 22.01
CA GLY A 9 -27.52 6.65 21.44
C GLY A 9 -26.02 6.79 21.75
N SER A 10 -25.42 5.84 22.49
CA SER A 10 -23.99 5.87 22.81
C SER A 10 -23.13 5.22 21.72
N ARG A 11 -21.87 5.67 21.56
CA ARG A 11 -20.83 4.89 20.86
C ARG A 11 -20.31 3.83 21.80
N VAL A 12 -20.39 2.56 21.40
CA VAL A 12 -19.94 1.42 22.21
C VAL A 12 -18.70 0.81 21.57
N LYS A 13 -17.66 0.58 22.38
CA LYS A 13 -16.46 -0.16 21.96
C LYS A 13 -16.38 -1.48 22.70
N ALA A 14 -16.26 -2.56 21.93
CA ALA A 14 -16.04 -3.91 22.40
C ALA A 14 -14.70 -4.36 21.83
N ASP A 15 -13.65 -4.16 22.61
CA ASP A 15 -12.27 -4.47 22.24
C ASP A 15 -11.81 -5.70 23.04
N ASN A 16 -11.18 -6.67 22.37
CA ASN A 16 -10.57 -7.84 23.00
C ASN A 16 -11.58 -8.64 23.86
N LEU A 17 -12.84 -8.70 23.40
CA LEU A 17 -13.91 -9.40 24.13
C LEU A 17 -14.10 -10.80 23.59
N LYS A 18 -14.37 -11.73 24.51
CA LYS A 18 -14.94 -13.02 24.17
C LYS A 18 -16.46 -12.93 24.19
N LEU A 19 -17.06 -13.30 23.08
CA LEU A 19 -18.47 -13.16 22.79
C LEU A 19 -19.08 -14.58 22.67
N GLU A 20 -19.44 -15.12 23.83
CA GLU A 20 -20.16 -16.39 24.00
C GLU A 20 -21.64 -16.14 24.21
N SER A 21 -22.49 -16.78 23.40
CA SER A 21 -23.95 -16.66 23.49
C SER A 21 -24.38 -15.20 23.58
N CYS A 22 -23.82 -14.35 22.71
CA CYS A 22 -24.10 -12.94 22.77
C CYS A 22 -25.59 -12.71 22.62
N THR A 23 -26.22 -12.26 23.68
CA THR A 23 -27.27 -11.27 23.67
C THR A 23 -26.61 -10.03 24.24
N LEU A 24 -26.31 -9.02 23.41
CA LEU A 24 -26.12 -7.67 23.93
C LEU A 24 -27.49 -7.29 24.52
N ASP A 25 -27.66 -7.54 25.82
CA ASP A 25 -28.97 -7.60 26.45
C ASP A 25 -29.70 -6.24 26.29
N ALA A 26 -30.73 -6.26 25.45
CA ALA A 26 -31.88 -5.37 25.30
C ALA A 26 -31.71 -3.85 25.50
N ALA A 27 -30.51 -3.31 25.37
CA ALA A 27 -30.32 -1.93 25.03
C ALA A 27 -29.74 -1.88 23.62
N ARG A 28 -30.63 -2.24 22.67
CA ARG A 28 -30.65 -1.77 21.29
C ARG A 28 -29.67 -0.59 21.11
N VAL A 29 -28.56 -0.79 20.39
CA VAL A 29 -27.76 0.33 19.85
C VAL A 29 -28.51 0.90 18.64
N GLU A 30 -29.82 1.12 18.78
CA GLU A 30 -30.74 1.53 17.71
C GLU A 30 -30.47 2.94 17.21
N ALA A 31 -29.69 3.72 17.97
CA ALA A 31 -29.35 5.10 17.64
C ALA A 31 -27.84 5.41 17.63
N GLY A 32 -26.96 4.42 17.86
CA GLY A 32 -25.51 4.63 18.04
C GLY A 32 -24.62 3.85 17.07
N ALA A 33 -23.30 4.02 17.19
CA ALA A 33 -22.28 3.25 16.45
C ALA A 33 -21.57 2.24 17.37
N LEU A 34 -21.41 1.00 16.90
CA LEU A 34 -20.73 -0.09 17.60
C LEU A 34 -19.38 -0.38 16.94
N GLN A 35 -18.32 -0.49 17.73
CA GLN A 35 -17.02 -0.98 17.29
C GLN A 35 -16.77 -2.36 17.89
N LEU A 36 -16.58 -3.36 17.02
CA LEU A 36 -16.20 -4.73 17.36
C LEU A 36 -14.76 -4.93 16.91
N ARG A 37 -13.83 -4.94 17.86
CA ARG A 37 -12.40 -5.04 17.55
C ARG A 37 -11.76 -6.18 18.31
N ASP A 38 -10.96 -6.99 17.62
CA ASP A 38 -10.20 -8.07 18.23
C ASP A 38 -11.08 -8.98 19.10
N CYS A 39 -12.35 -9.20 18.74
CA CYS A 39 -13.27 -10.05 19.50
C CYS A 39 -13.16 -11.51 19.05
N LEU A 40 -13.39 -12.46 19.96
CA LEU A 40 -13.55 -13.88 19.63
C LEU A 40 -15.02 -14.27 19.75
N PHE A 41 -15.62 -14.69 18.65
CA PHE A 41 -17.01 -15.15 18.55
C PHE A 41 -17.07 -16.68 18.59
N ALA A 42 -17.69 -17.21 19.65
CA ALA A 42 -17.89 -18.64 19.83
C ALA A 42 -19.20 -19.16 19.19
N GLN A 43 -20.11 -18.25 18.82
CA GLN A 43 -21.41 -18.52 18.20
C GLN A 43 -21.76 -17.41 17.19
N PRO A 44 -22.73 -17.63 16.27
CA PRO A 44 -23.23 -16.59 15.38
C PRO A 44 -23.66 -15.33 16.14
N ASP A 45 -23.42 -14.17 15.54
CA ASP A 45 -23.66 -12.87 16.14
C ASP A 45 -25.09 -12.36 15.95
N SER A 46 -26.04 -13.26 15.66
CA SER A 46 -27.41 -12.98 15.17
C SER A 46 -28.23 -12.01 16.04
N SER A 47 -27.86 -11.82 17.30
CA SER A 47 -28.51 -10.87 18.22
C SER A 47 -27.95 -9.43 18.18
N ILE A 48 -26.76 -9.21 17.61
CA ILE A 48 -26.12 -7.88 17.58
C ILE A 48 -26.89 -6.98 16.61
N THR A 49 -27.47 -5.90 17.11
CA THR A 49 -28.18 -4.91 16.29
C THR A 49 -27.59 -3.53 16.56
N ALA A 50 -27.09 -2.88 15.52
CA ALA A 50 -26.52 -1.53 15.57
C ALA A 50 -26.84 -0.79 14.26
N ARG A 51 -27.09 0.52 14.35
CA ARG A 51 -27.31 1.38 13.17
C ARG A 51 -26.05 1.49 12.30
N GLU A 52 -24.90 1.59 12.95
CA GLU A 52 -23.58 1.54 12.32
C GLU A 52 -22.70 0.56 13.11
N CYS A 53 -21.97 -0.30 12.41
CA CYS A 53 -20.97 -1.18 13.01
C CYS A 53 -19.64 -1.05 12.28
N ILE A 54 -18.57 -0.90 13.05
CA ILE A 54 -17.19 -0.96 12.59
C ILE A 54 -16.62 -2.29 13.09
N SER A 55 -16.44 -3.26 12.19
CA SER A 55 -15.82 -4.55 12.49
C SER A 55 -14.34 -4.53 12.12
N GLU A 56 -13.48 -4.95 13.06
CA GLU A 56 -12.03 -4.94 12.91
C GLU A 56 -11.37 -6.19 13.53
N ASN A 57 -10.79 -7.05 12.68
CA ASN A 57 -9.87 -8.12 13.12
C ASN A 57 -10.49 -9.10 14.15
N ASN A 58 -11.75 -9.49 13.96
CA ASN A 58 -12.41 -10.43 14.86
C ASN A 58 -12.12 -11.88 14.45
N ALA A 59 -12.14 -12.79 15.42
CA ALA A 59 -12.01 -14.24 15.20
C ALA A 59 -13.36 -14.94 15.39
N PHE A 60 -13.65 -15.92 14.55
CA PHE A 60 -14.85 -16.75 14.64
C PHE A 60 -14.47 -18.22 14.70
N VAL A 61 -15.04 -18.99 15.63
CA VAL A 61 -14.80 -20.45 15.70
C VAL A 61 -15.64 -21.25 14.71
N SER A 62 -16.52 -20.58 13.94
CA SER A 62 -17.45 -21.16 12.98
C SER A 62 -17.43 -20.38 11.68
N SER A 63 -17.31 -21.09 10.55
CA SER A 63 -17.34 -20.50 9.20
C SER A 63 -18.71 -19.87 8.90
N THR A 64 -19.80 -20.52 9.30
CA THR A 64 -21.16 -20.00 9.15
C THR A 64 -21.33 -18.66 9.88
N ALA A 65 -20.83 -18.57 11.12
CA ALA A 65 -20.89 -17.33 11.90
C ALA A 65 -20.08 -16.20 11.25
N LEU A 66 -18.88 -16.50 10.73
CA LEU A 66 -18.05 -15.54 10.01
C LEU A 66 -18.73 -15.03 8.74
N GLU A 67 -19.34 -15.92 7.96
CA GLU A 67 -20.07 -15.55 6.74
C GLU A 67 -21.29 -14.70 7.03
N GLU A 68 -22.05 -15.04 8.08
CA GLU A 68 -23.18 -14.23 8.53
C GLU A 68 -22.73 -12.83 8.98
N HIS A 69 -21.66 -12.74 9.78
CA HIS A 69 -21.08 -11.47 10.22
C HIS A 69 -20.69 -10.58 9.03
N ARG A 70 -19.94 -11.13 8.08
CA ARG A 70 -19.49 -10.42 6.87
C ARG A 70 -20.63 -9.94 5.97
N ARG A 71 -21.77 -10.64 5.98
CA ARG A 71 -22.98 -10.19 5.27
C ARG A 71 -23.67 -9.02 5.98
N ARG A 72 -23.56 -8.96 7.31
CA ARG A 72 -24.29 -8.00 8.15
C ARG A 72 -23.51 -6.72 8.39
N PHE A 73 -22.19 -6.79 8.49
CA PHE A 73 -21.36 -5.66 8.89
C PHE A 73 -20.20 -5.41 7.92
N PRO A 74 -19.98 -4.15 7.50
CA PRO A 74 -18.78 -3.79 6.76
C PRO A 74 -17.54 -3.93 7.65
N GLU A 75 -16.49 -4.55 7.11
CA GLU A 75 -15.24 -4.78 7.83
C GLU A 75 -14.19 -3.73 7.45
N MET A 76 -13.70 -2.98 8.45
CA MET A 76 -12.52 -2.14 8.31
C MET A 76 -11.23 -2.97 8.32
N HIS A 77 -11.23 -4.08 9.06
CA HIS A 77 -10.21 -5.12 9.03
C HIS A 77 -10.89 -6.49 8.96
N PRO A 78 -10.48 -7.39 8.06
CA PRO A 78 -11.17 -8.64 7.85
C PRO A 78 -11.20 -9.48 9.13
N SER A 79 -12.36 -9.98 9.49
CA SER A 79 -12.47 -11.05 10.49
C SER A 79 -12.02 -12.36 9.86
N PHE A 80 -11.61 -13.33 10.67
CA PHE A 80 -11.07 -14.60 10.20
C PHE A 80 -11.61 -15.78 11.00
N LEU A 81 -11.49 -16.97 10.41
CA LEU A 81 -11.82 -18.22 11.08
C LEU A 81 -10.67 -18.61 12.03
N ALA A 82 -11.01 -19.02 13.25
CA ALA A 82 -10.08 -19.41 14.29
C ALA A 82 -10.34 -20.86 14.73
N GLU A 83 -9.35 -21.72 14.57
CA GLU A 83 -9.35 -23.08 15.11
C GLU A 83 -8.82 -23.10 16.54
N VAL A 84 -9.56 -22.51 17.47
CA VAL A 84 -9.14 -22.41 18.88
C VAL A 84 -10.06 -23.17 19.82
N ALA A 85 -9.50 -24.11 20.58
CA ALA A 85 -10.17 -24.71 21.72
C ALA A 85 -10.13 -23.72 22.89
N ILE A 86 -11.29 -23.24 23.31
CA ILE A 86 -11.39 -22.29 24.42
C ILE A 86 -11.21 -23.07 25.72
N ALA A 87 -10.23 -22.67 26.55
CA ALA A 87 -10.00 -23.32 27.85
C ALA A 87 -11.23 -23.16 28.77
N ALA A 88 -11.40 -24.07 29.74
CA ALA A 88 -12.53 -24.05 30.68
C ALA A 88 -12.66 -22.74 31.49
N ALA A 89 -11.55 -22.01 31.70
CA ALA A 89 -11.52 -20.68 32.33
C ALA A 89 -11.95 -19.54 31.39
N GLY A 90 -12.23 -19.85 30.13
CA GLY A 90 -12.79 -18.94 29.14
C GLY A 90 -11.77 -18.09 28.38
N ASN A 91 -10.47 -18.32 28.54
CA ASN A 91 -9.41 -17.59 27.83
C ASN A 91 -8.84 -18.40 26.67
N ILE A 92 -8.28 -17.70 25.68
CA ILE A 92 -7.44 -18.32 24.65
C ILE A 92 -6.17 -18.83 25.35
N PRO A 93 -5.70 -20.05 25.04
CA PRO A 93 -4.44 -20.56 25.57
C PRO A 93 -3.29 -19.60 25.24
N ALA A 94 -2.38 -19.35 26.18
CA ALA A 94 -1.29 -18.38 25.98
C ALA A 94 -0.40 -18.77 24.79
N GLU A 95 -0.26 -20.07 24.53
CA GLU A 95 0.47 -20.67 23.42
C GLU A 95 -0.17 -20.48 22.05
N HIS A 96 -1.45 -20.09 22.00
CA HIS A 96 -2.17 -19.94 20.75
C HIS A 96 -1.76 -18.64 20.03
N PRO A 97 -1.53 -18.64 18.70
CA PRO A 97 -1.17 -17.43 17.95
C PRO A 97 -2.10 -16.24 18.16
N LEU A 98 -3.38 -16.50 18.43
CA LEU A 98 -4.38 -15.46 18.64
C LEU A 98 -4.17 -14.58 19.87
N ALA A 99 -3.44 -15.09 20.87
CA ALA A 99 -3.10 -14.32 22.07
C ALA A 99 -2.24 -13.07 21.75
N TYR A 100 -1.66 -12.99 20.55
CA TYR A 100 -0.78 -11.91 20.12
C TYR A 100 -1.12 -11.35 18.73
N SER A 101 -2.29 -11.72 18.20
CA SER A 101 -2.72 -11.37 16.83
C SER A 101 -3.66 -10.16 16.76
N GLY A 102 -3.99 -9.56 17.91
CA GLY A 102 -4.87 -8.40 17.96
C GLY A 102 -4.21 -7.14 17.40
N LEU A 103 -5.02 -6.17 17.03
CA LEU A 103 -4.55 -4.87 16.61
C LEU A 103 -3.83 -4.18 17.77
N GLN A 104 -2.76 -3.44 17.45
CA GLN A 104 -1.95 -2.70 18.44
C GLN A 104 -1.37 -3.60 19.54
N GLU A 105 -0.91 -4.80 19.17
CA GLU A 105 -0.23 -5.73 20.08
C GLU A 105 -1.13 -6.33 21.18
N GLY A 106 -2.46 -6.24 21.01
CA GLY A 106 -3.45 -6.87 21.90
C GLY A 106 -3.70 -8.35 21.56
N PRO A 107 -4.41 -9.09 22.43
CA PRO A 107 -4.96 -10.40 22.10
C PRO A 107 -6.25 -10.25 21.27
N VAL A 108 -6.54 -11.19 20.37
CA VAL A 108 -7.93 -11.36 19.92
C VAL A 108 -8.67 -12.13 21.03
N GLY A 109 -9.86 -11.69 21.44
CA GLY A 109 -10.61 -12.26 22.57
C GLY A 109 -10.10 -11.83 23.95
N GLY A 110 -10.71 -12.41 25.00
CA GLY A 110 -10.39 -12.09 26.40
C GLY A 110 -8.93 -12.37 26.77
N ARG A 111 -8.36 -11.56 27.67
CA ARG A 111 -6.95 -11.67 28.11
C ARG A 111 -6.65 -13.04 28.75
N PRO A 112 -5.49 -13.68 28.45
CA PRO A 112 -5.07 -14.91 29.12
C PRO A 112 -4.96 -14.75 30.64
N ALA A 113 -5.22 -15.82 31.39
CA ALA A 113 -5.34 -15.82 32.87
C ALA A 113 -4.03 -15.48 33.61
N ALA A 114 -2.89 -15.64 32.94
CA ALA A 114 -1.60 -15.12 33.33
C ALA A 114 -0.77 -15.00 32.05
N ALA A 115 -0.27 -13.82 31.74
CA ALA A 115 0.64 -13.64 30.62
C ALA A 115 2.04 -14.11 31.07
N GLU A 116 2.26 -15.42 31.17
CA GLU A 116 3.63 -15.91 31.15
C GLU A 116 4.17 -15.55 29.76
N MET A 117 5.17 -14.67 29.71
CA MET A 117 5.72 -14.22 28.44
C MET A 117 6.38 -15.41 27.75
N LEU A 118 5.69 -15.96 26.75
CA LEU A 118 6.26 -17.02 25.94
C LEU A 118 7.55 -16.55 25.28
N PRO A 119 8.51 -17.46 25.09
CA PRO A 119 9.74 -17.13 24.38
C PRO A 119 9.41 -16.71 22.94
N LEU A 120 10.17 -15.73 22.44
CA LEU A 120 10.16 -15.37 21.03
C LEU A 120 10.49 -16.60 20.19
N GLN A 121 9.74 -16.80 19.10
CA GLN A 121 9.94 -17.89 18.17
C GLN A 121 10.14 -17.36 16.76
N VAL A 122 11.04 -18.02 16.04
CA VAL A 122 11.31 -17.80 14.62
C VAL A 122 11.18 -19.15 13.93
N GLU A 123 10.29 -19.22 12.95
CA GLU A 123 10.01 -20.38 12.12
C GLU A 123 10.30 -20.07 10.65
N ARG A 124 10.36 -21.11 9.82
CA ARG A 124 10.56 -20.99 8.35
C ARG A 124 11.69 -20.03 7.95
N LEU A 125 12.72 -19.95 8.79
CA LEU A 125 13.89 -19.11 8.55
C LEU A 125 14.73 -19.74 7.46
N GLN A 126 14.82 -19.08 6.31
CA GLN A 126 15.52 -19.59 5.15
C GLN A 126 16.20 -18.47 4.36
N ALA A 127 17.24 -18.84 3.61
CA ALA A 127 17.93 -17.98 2.67
C ALA A 127 17.84 -18.61 1.28
N ASN A 128 17.18 -17.91 0.37
CA ASN A 128 16.87 -18.35 -0.99
C ASN A 128 17.67 -17.49 -1.98
N PRO A 129 18.89 -17.89 -2.36
CA PRO A 129 19.67 -17.19 -3.36
C PRO A 129 19.13 -17.50 -4.75
N PHE A 130 18.61 -16.49 -5.44
CA PHE A 130 17.89 -16.65 -6.72
C PHE A 130 18.57 -15.92 -7.89
N LEU A 131 19.49 -15.00 -7.61
CA LEU A 131 20.40 -14.40 -8.60
C LEU A 131 21.84 -14.41 -8.08
N PRO A 132 22.84 -14.31 -8.96
CA PRO A 132 24.26 -14.31 -8.56
C PRO A 132 24.62 -13.22 -7.53
N ASP A 133 23.82 -12.17 -7.44
CA ASP A 133 24.02 -11.02 -6.55
C ASP A 133 22.82 -10.74 -5.62
N ARG A 134 21.86 -11.67 -5.51
CA ARG A 134 20.65 -11.53 -4.68
C ARG A 134 20.36 -12.78 -3.85
N CYS A 135 19.90 -12.55 -2.62
CA CYS A 135 19.38 -13.61 -1.76
C CYS A 135 18.18 -13.11 -0.96
N LEU A 136 17.04 -13.78 -1.13
CA LEU A 136 15.84 -13.50 -0.36
C LEU A 136 15.92 -14.25 0.97
N VAL A 137 15.97 -13.52 2.07
CA VAL A 137 15.90 -14.08 3.42
C VAL A 137 14.46 -13.97 3.90
N GLU A 138 13.87 -15.07 4.33
CA GLU A 138 12.47 -15.16 4.77
C GLU A 138 12.40 -15.81 6.14
N TRP A 139 11.40 -15.43 6.93
CA TRP A 139 11.16 -16.00 8.25
C TRP A 139 9.71 -15.79 8.66
N GLU A 140 9.33 -16.47 9.74
CA GLU A 140 8.07 -16.24 10.42
C GLU A 140 8.21 -16.08 11.94
N THR A 141 7.46 -15.15 12.53
CA THR A 141 7.32 -14.96 13.98
C THR A 141 5.84 -15.14 14.35
N PRO A 142 5.37 -16.38 14.53
CA PRO A 142 3.94 -16.69 14.60
C PRO A 142 3.19 -16.06 15.77
N ARG A 143 3.92 -15.53 16.77
CA ARG A 143 3.36 -14.98 18.01
C ARG A 143 3.87 -13.59 18.37
N HIS A 144 4.71 -12.98 17.54
CA HIS A 144 5.36 -11.72 17.90
C HIS A 144 5.57 -10.85 16.68
N TYR A 145 5.41 -9.55 16.86
CA TYR A 145 6.01 -8.56 15.96
C TYR A 145 7.46 -8.36 16.40
N CYS A 146 8.38 -8.25 15.45
CA CYS A 146 9.80 -8.12 15.75
C CYS A 146 10.45 -6.99 14.96
N ASN A 147 11.39 -6.29 15.59
CA ASN A 147 12.44 -5.62 14.84
C ASN A 147 13.50 -6.65 14.49
N VAL A 148 13.99 -6.63 13.26
CA VAL A 148 14.94 -7.61 12.76
C VAL A 148 16.20 -6.90 12.33
N ASN A 149 17.34 -7.35 12.86
CA ASN A 149 18.66 -6.94 12.40
C ASN A 149 19.33 -8.10 11.67
N ILE A 150 19.77 -7.88 10.44
CA ILE A 150 20.55 -8.86 9.66
C ILE A 150 21.98 -8.33 9.52
N ARG A 151 22.94 -9.18 9.88
CA ARG A 151 24.38 -8.97 9.65
C ARG A 151 24.92 -10.16 8.89
N GLY A 152 25.93 -9.95 8.06
CA GLY A 152 26.55 -11.05 7.33
C GLY A 152 27.99 -10.77 6.93
N ARG A 153 28.66 -11.82 6.48
CA ARG A 153 30.01 -11.74 5.91
C ARG A 153 30.21 -12.81 4.83
N GLU A 154 31.08 -12.53 3.89
CA GLU A 154 31.66 -13.53 2.99
C GLU A 154 32.52 -14.50 3.82
N VAL A 155 32.31 -15.81 3.64
CA VAL A 155 33.00 -16.84 4.44
C VAL A 155 34.50 -16.86 4.15
N ALA A 156 34.88 -16.80 2.86
CA ALA A 156 36.28 -16.89 2.45
C ALA A 156 37.13 -15.68 2.85
N SER A 157 36.60 -14.46 2.69
CA SER A 157 37.36 -13.22 2.93
C SER A 157 37.13 -12.62 4.32
N GLY A 158 36.07 -13.02 5.01
CA GLY A 158 35.60 -12.38 6.25
C GLY A 158 34.99 -10.98 6.04
N LYS A 159 34.93 -10.47 4.81
CA LYS A 159 34.40 -9.14 4.50
C LYS A 159 32.92 -9.06 4.86
N ALA A 160 32.55 -8.08 5.69
CA ALA A 160 31.17 -7.84 6.06
C ALA A 160 30.33 -7.35 4.88
N ILE A 161 29.08 -7.78 4.80
CA ILE A 161 28.04 -7.15 3.96
C ILE A 161 27.36 -6.03 4.76
N PRO A 162 26.62 -5.11 4.11
CA PRO A 162 25.84 -4.10 4.82
C PRO A 162 24.94 -4.71 5.91
N ALA A 163 24.81 -4.02 7.05
CA ALA A 163 23.84 -4.40 8.07
C ALA A 163 22.46 -3.83 7.72
N TYR A 164 21.43 -4.60 8.01
CA TYR A 164 20.04 -4.21 7.74
C TYR A 164 19.25 -4.23 9.04
N SER A 165 18.41 -3.21 9.23
CA SER A 165 17.54 -3.06 10.39
C SER A 165 16.18 -2.59 9.91
N PHE A 166 15.12 -3.31 10.26
CA PHE A 166 13.76 -2.96 9.88
C PHE A 166 12.75 -3.58 10.85
N GLN A 167 11.56 -3.00 10.89
CA GLN A 167 10.42 -3.52 11.64
C GLN A 167 9.66 -4.53 10.77
N GLN A 168 9.25 -5.66 11.34
CA GLN A 168 8.50 -6.73 10.66
C GLN A 168 7.02 -6.36 10.42
N GLY A 169 6.78 -5.21 9.77
CA GLY A 169 5.44 -4.67 9.50
C GLY A 169 4.73 -4.10 10.73
N MET A 170 3.56 -3.50 10.51
CA MET A 170 2.73 -2.94 11.59
C MET A 170 1.46 -3.73 11.91
N TYR A 171 1.08 -4.72 11.10
CA TYR A 171 -0.16 -5.48 11.31
C TYR A 171 -0.05 -6.92 10.76
N MET A 172 -0.38 -7.92 11.59
CA MET A 172 -0.58 -9.34 11.31
C MET A 172 0.45 -10.11 10.47
N SER A 173 1.57 -9.48 10.09
CA SER A 173 2.58 -10.15 9.28
C SER A 173 3.46 -11.02 10.18
N THR A 174 2.98 -12.24 10.45
CA THR A 174 3.86 -13.29 10.99
C THR A 174 4.99 -13.57 10.02
N GLN A 175 4.81 -13.30 8.72
CA GLN A 175 5.84 -13.41 7.70
C GLN A 175 6.69 -12.14 7.61
N GLY A 176 8.00 -12.33 7.48
CA GLY A 176 8.93 -11.26 7.17
C GLY A 176 9.92 -11.71 6.10
N SER A 177 10.36 -10.76 5.27
CA SER A 177 11.36 -11.03 4.25
C SER A 177 12.25 -9.83 3.98
N HIS A 178 13.46 -10.10 3.51
CA HIS A 178 14.41 -9.08 3.08
C HIS A 178 15.31 -9.63 1.98
N CYS A 179 15.39 -8.95 0.85
CA CYS A 179 16.34 -9.30 -0.20
C CYS A 179 17.69 -8.63 0.04
N LEU A 180 18.72 -9.44 0.31
CA LEU A 180 20.12 -9.03 0.28
C LEU A 180 20.53 -8.74 -1.17
N GLN A 181 21.33 -7.69 -1.37
CA GLN A 181 21.72 -7.19 -2.70
C GLN A 181 23.21 -6.92 -2.77
N ASN A 182 23.72 -6.75 -4.00
CA ASN A 182 25.14 -6.49 -4.29
C ASN A 182 26.07 -7.58 -3.73
N LEU A 183 25.60 -8.84 -3.75
CA LEU A 183 26.42 -10.00 -3.39
C LEU A 183 27.35 -10.38 -4.55
N LYS A 184 28.40 -11.13 -4.26
CA LYS A 184 29.28 -11.71 -5.29
C LYS A 184 28.68 -13.02 -5.80
N PRO A 185 28.79 -13.32 -7.11
CA PRO A 185 28.49 -14.63 -7.67
C PRO A 185 29.31 -15.75 -7.03
N ASP A 186 28.75 -16.97 -7.02
CA ASP A 186 29.40 -18.20 -6.56
C ASP A 186 30.13 -18.09 -5.20
N THR A 187 29.55 -17.32 -4.27
CA THR A 187 30.20 -16.94 -3.02
C THR A 187 29.38 -17.40 -1.82
N GLU A 188 30.05 -18.00 -0.85
CA GLU A 188 29.44 -18.44 0.40
C GLU A 188 29.36 -17.29 1.42
N TYR A 189 28.20 -17.13 2.04
CA TYR A 189 27.91 -16.12 3.04
C TYR A 189 27.39 -16.76 4.32
N ALA A 190 27.81 -16.20 5.46
CA ALA A 190 27.28 -16.52 6.77
C ALA A 190 26.53 -15.30 7.33
N LEU A 191 25.29 -15.52 7.77
CA LEU A 191 24.39 -14.52 8.35
C LEU A 191 24.19 -14.74 9.85
N GLN A 192 24.02 -13.63 10.55
CA GLN A 192 23.52 -13.54 11.91
C GLN A 192 22.29 -12.63 11.90
N LEU A 193 21.16 -13.18 12.33
CA LEU A 193 19.91 -12.45 12.44
C LEU A 193 19.57 -12.27 13.92
N TYR A 194 19.06 -11.11 14.28
CA TYR A 194 18.65 -10.78 15.63
C TYR A 194 17.21 -10.28 15.61
N PHE A 195 16.34 -10.98 16.29
CA PHE A 195 14.92 -10.67 16.39
C PHE A 195 14.65 -10.06 17.77
N TYR A 196 14.18 -8.82 17.79
CA TYR A 196 13.89 -8.07 19.00
C TYR A 196 12.39 -7.90 19.14
N ARG A 197 11.85 -8.23 20.32
CA ARG A 197 10.50 -7.78 20.67
C ARG A 197 10.52 -6.25 20.85
N PRO A 198 9.40 -5.55 20.56
CA PRO A 198 9.27 -4.14 20.89
C PRO A 198 9.62 -3.92 22.37
N ASN A 199 10.48 -2.92 22.62
CA ASN A 199 10.93 -2.54 23.96
C ASN A 199 11.70 -3.62 24.76
N ASP A 200 12.11 -4.72 24.13
CA ASP A 200 12.98 -5.73 24.73
C ASP A 200 14.40 -5.62 24.15
N PRO A 201 15.41 -5.28 24.98
CA PRO A 201 16.78 -5.17 24.52
C PRO A 201 17.42 -6.54 24.22
N GLN A 202 16.83 -7.66 24.63
CA GLN A 202 17.39 -9.00 24.44
C GLN A 202 16.87 -9.65 23.15
N PRO A 203 17.71 -9.81 22.10
CA PRO A 203 17.26 -10.45 20.88
C PRO A 203 17.31 -11.99 20.96
N LEU A 204 16.45 -12.64 20.19
CA LEU A 204 16.68 -14.01 19.74
C LEU A 204 17.66 -13.99 18.56
N GLY A 205 18.85 -14.55 18.76
CA GLY A 205 19.86 -14.70 17.71
C GLY A 205 19.64 -15.96 16.88
N GLN A 206 19.70 -15.84 15.56
CA GLN A 206 19.67 -16.95 14.61
C GLN A 206 20.86 -16.88 13.64
N LYS A 207 21.23 -18.03 13.07
CA LYS A 207 22.31 -18.13 12.09
C LYS A 207 21.79 -18.82 10.83
N LEU A 208 22.24 -18.34 9.68
CA LEU A 208 22.02 -18.97 8.38
C LEU A 208 23.31 -18.91 7.57
N SER A 209 23.46 -19.80 6.61
CA SER A 209 24.46 -19.66 5.55
C SER A 209 23.81 -20.00 4.21
N PHE A 210 24.39 -19.45 3.14
CA PHE A 210 23.95 -19.72 1.78
C PHE A 210 25.11 -19.47 0.82
N ARG A 211 25.02 -20.02 -0.40
CA ARG A 211 25.93 -19.72 -1.50
C ARG A 211 25.15 -19.11 -2.64
N THR A 212 25.61 -17.97 -3.15
CA THR A 212 25.01 -17.37 -4.35
C THR A 212 25.26 -18.24 -5.58
N PRO A 213 24.34 -18.27 -6.56
CA PRO A 213 24.58 -18.88 -7.86
C PRO A 213 25.82 -18.30 -8.55
N ALA A 214 26.45 -19.11 -9.40
CA ALA A 214 27.41 -18.60 -10.37
C ALA A 214 26.72 -17.71 -11.40
N THR A 215 27.48 -16.79 -12.01
CA THR A 215 26.96 -16.00 -13.13
C THR A 215 26.75 -16.89 -14.34
N ASP A 216 25.56 -16.79 -14.91
CA ASP A 216 25.17 -17.46 -16.14
C ASP A 216 24.48 -16.48 -17.10
N GLN A 217 24.42 -16.85 -18.38
CA GLN A 217 23.69 -16.07 -19.37
C GLN A 217 22.19 -16.39 -19.27
N HIS A 218 21.38 -15.34 -19.22
CA HIS A 218 19.94 -15.45 -19.26
C HIS A 218 19.39 -14.78 -20.51
N GLN A 219 18.59 -15.50 -21.27
CA GLN A 219 17.79 -14.92 -22.34
C GLN A 219 16.43 -14.56 -21.78
N ALA A 220 16.06 -13.28 -21.91
CA ALA A 220 14.75 -12.78 -21.49
C ALA A 220 13.62 -13.65 -22.05
N THR A 221 12.71 -14.06 -21.18
CA THR A 221 11.56 -14.89 -21.51
C THR A 221 10.27 -14.30 -20.92
N THR A 222 9.14 -14.93 -21.25
CA THR A 222 7.82 -14.58 -20.72
C THR A 222 7.33 -15.65 -19.75
N LEU A 223 7.00 -15.24 -18.53
CA LEU A 223 6.39 -16.08 -17.50
C LEU A 223 4.90 -15.74 -17.44
N ARG A 224 4.03 -16.73 -17.65
CA ARG A 224 2.57 -16.51 -17.63
C ARG A 224 2.02 -16.88 -16.25
N VAL A 225 1.20 -16.00 -15.69
CA VAL A 225 0.45 -16.23 -14.46
C VAL A 225 -1.03 -16.38 -14.81
N ASP A 226 -1.61 -17.53 -14.49
CA ASP A 226 -3.03 -17.83 -14.70
C ASP A 226 -3.48 -18.97 -13.78
N LYS A 227 -4.43 -18.65 -12.88
CA LYS A 227 -4.99 -19.60 -11.89
C LYS A 227 -5.80 -20.74 -12.52
N ASN A 228 -6.21 -20.59 -13.78
CA ASN A 228 -7.05 -21.55 -14.48
C ASN A 228 -6.27 -22.43 -15.46
N THR A 229 -4.98 -22.13 -15.68
CA THR A 229 -4.11 -22.88 -16.60
C THR A 229 -3.04 -23.63 -15.82
N PRO A 230 -3.09 -24.98 -15.72
CA PRO A 230 -2.15 -25.76 -14.92
C PRO A 230 -0.67 -25.61 -15.31
N ALA A 231 -0.39 -25.33 -16.59
CA ALA A 231 0.97 -25.11 -17.08
C ALA A 231 1.54 -23.71 -16.77
N ALA A 232 0.71 -22.79 -16.30
CA ALA A 232 1.09 -21.43 -15.91
C ALA A 232 1.43 -21.36 -14.42
N TYR A 233 2.10 -20.27 -14.01
CA TYR A 233 2.26 -19.96 -12.59
C TYR A 233 0.90 -19.66 -11.97
N GLN A 234 0.62 -20.25 -10.82
CA GLN A 234 -0.67 -20.10 -10.12
C GLN A 234 -0.75 -18.83 -9.27
N SER A 235 0.38 -18.12 -9.10
CA SER A 235 0.48 -16.89 -8.32
C SER A 235 1.55 -15.97 -8.90
N ILE A 236 1.41 -14.66 -8.67
CA ILE A 236 2.37 -13.67 -9.15
C ILE A 236 3.69 -13.81 -8.40
N ARG A 237 3.63 -14.08 -7.08
CA ARG A 237 4.82 -14.36 -6.27
C ARG A 237 5.61 -15.55 -6.80
N ALA A 238 4.95 -16.63 -7.21
CA ALA A 238 5.65 -17.78 -7.79
C ALA A 238 6.39 -17.43 -9.09
N ALA A 239 5.78 -16.61 -9.96
CA ALA A 239 6.45 -16.11 -11.16
C ALA A 239 7.61 -15.15 -10.82
N LEU A 240 7.44 -14.27 -9.83
CA LEU A 240 8.51 -13.37 -9.36
C LEU A 240 9.69 -14.15 -8.78
N SER A 241 9.46 -15.24 -8.06
CA SER A 241 10.54 -16.10 -7.54
C SER A 241 11.30 -16.83 -8.64
N ALA A 242 10.68 -17.08 -9.79
CA ALA A 242 11.30 -17.74 -10.94
C ALA A 242 11.91 -16.75 -11.95
N ALA A 243 11.48 -15.49 -11.91
CA ALA A 243 11.88 -14.47 -12.87
C ALA A 243 13.35 -14.07 -12.71
N ARG A 244 13.94 -13.67 -13.82
CA ARG A 244 15.32 -13.21 -13.92
C ARG A 244 15.38 -11.86 -14.66
N PRO A 245 16.51 -11.13 -14.56
CA PRO A 245 16.59 -9.81 -15.16
C PRO A 245 16.35 -9.81 -16.68
N GLY A 246 15.41 -8.96 -17.13
CA GLY A 246 14.96 -8.88 -18.53
C GLY A 246 13.66 -9.61 -18.81
N ASP A 247 13.18 -10.46 -17.89
CA ASP A 247 11.94 -11.22 -18.09
C ASP A 247 10.70 -10.33 -18.10
N THR A 248 9.65 -10.86 -18.74
CA THR A 248 8.30 -10.31 -18.66
C THR A 248 7.39 -11.29 -17.93
N ILE A 249 6.74 -10.83 -16.86
CA ILE A 249 5.64 -11.56 -16.22
C ILE A 249 4.33 -11.00 -16.78
N VAL A 250 3.55 -11.85 -17.45
CA VAL A 250 2.23 -11.53 -17.98
C VAL A 250 1.17 -12.20 -17.11
N VAL A 251 0.26 -11.39 -16.56
CA VAL A 251 -0.76 -11.83 -15.60
C VAL A 251 -2.13 -11.84 -16.26
N ALA A 252 -2.76 -13.01 -16.32
CA ALA A 252 -4.11 -13.16 -16.84
C ALA A 252 -5.16 -12.44 -15.96
N PRO A 253 -6.31 -12.04 -16.51
CA PRO A 253 -7.42 -11.45 -15.76
C PRO A 253 -7.77 -12.22 -14.48
N GLY A 254 -8.00 -11.50 -13.39
CA GLY A 254 -8.33 -12.10 -12.10
C GLY A 254 -7.93 -11.24 -10.90
N VAL A 255 -8.32 -11.68 -9.71
CA VAL A 255 -7.95 -11.05 -8.43
C VAL A 255 -6.85 -11.85 -7.77
N TYR A 256 -5.72 -11.20 -7.47
CA TYR A 256 -4.52 -11.80 -6.87
C TYR A 256 -4.28 -11.19 -5.49
N THR A 257 -4.73 -11.90 -4.46
CA THR A 257 -4.55 -11.53 -3.06
C THR A 257 -3.18 -11.98 -2.56
N GLU A 258 -2.16 -11.15 -2.79
CA GLU A 258 -0.77 -11.43 -2.45
C GLU A 258 -0.06 -10.13 -2.01
N SER A 259 0.83 -10.22 -1.02
CA SER A 259 1.79 -9.14 -0.75
C SER A 259 3.01 -9.37 -1.63
N LEU A 260 3.20 -8.51 -2.64
CA LEU A 260 4.19 -8.73 -3.69
C LEU A 260 5.43 -7.86 -3.51
N ARG A 261 6.58 -8.42 -3.86
CA ARG A 261 7.86 -7.73 -3.84
C ARG A 261 8.63 -7.97 -5.14
N VAL A 262 9.22 -6.90 -5.67
CA VAL A 262 10.08 -6.95 -6.86
C VAL A 262 11.51 -6.61 -6.47
N ASP A 263 12.40 -7.60 -6.60
CA ASP A 263 13.83 -7.48 -6.30
C ASP A 263 14.73 -7.73 -7.53
N ILE A 264 14.12 -7.71 -8.72
CA ILE A 264 14.74 -8.06 -10.00
C ILE A 264 14.85 -6.81 -10.87
N ASP A 265 16.03 -6.58 -11.43
CA ASP A 265 16.28 -5.49 -12.39
C ASP A 265 15.72 -5.86 -13.78
N ARG A 266 15.37 -4.86 -14.59
CA ARG A 266 14.88 -5.03 -15.97
C ARG A 266 13.63 -5.91 -16.08
N LEU A 267 12.80 -5.95 -15.04
CA LEU A 267 11.57 -6.74 -15.04
C LEU A 267 10.42 -5.92 -15.66
N THR A 268 9.68 -6.53 -16.57
CA THR A 268 8.34 -6.05 -16.93
C THR A 268 7.29 -6.92 -16.24
N LEU A 269 6.53 -6.36 -15.31
CA LEU A 269 5.36 -6.99 -14.74
C LEU A 269 4.14 -6.31 -15.36
N ARG A 270 3.30 -7.07 -16.07
CA ARG A 270 2.15 -6.52 -16.77
C ARG A 270 0.88 -7.37 -16.66
N SER A 271 -0.26 -6.71 -16.65
CA SER A 271 -1.53 -7.36 -16.96
C SER A 271 -1.58 -7.77 -18.44
N GLU A 272 -2.18 -8.92 -18.73
CA GLU A 272 -2.46 -9.35 -20.09
C GLU A 272 -3.44 -8.40 -20.77
N ILE A 273 -4.52 -8.06 -20.05
CA ILE A 273 -5.52 -7.07 -20.44
C ILE A 273 -5.51 -5.94 -19.40
N PRO A 274 -5.16 -4.69 -19.76
CA PRO A 274 -5.11 -3.58 -18.81
C PRO A 274 -6.38 -3.44 -17.98
N GLY A 275 -6.23 -3.21 -16.67
CA GLY A 275 -7.33 -3.07 -15.71
C GLY A 275 -7.98 -4.39 -15.25
N GLN A 276 -7.66 -5.53 -15.86
CA GLN A 276 -8.33 -6.81 -15.56
C GLN A 276 -7.57 -7.74 -14.59
N ALA A 277 -6.29 -7.50 -14.33
CA ALA A 277 -5.56 -8.15 -13.23
C ALA A 277 -5.54 -7.21 -12.01
N SER A 278 -6.17 -7.63 -10.91
CA SER A 278 -6.23 -6.87 -9.66
C SER A 278 -5.21 -7.39 -8.65
N LEU A 279 -4.32 -6.52 -8.19
CA LEU A 279 -3.46 -6.75 -7.03
C LEU A 279 -4.22 -6.34 -5.78
N ASP A 280 -4.65 -7.32 -5.00
CA ASP A 280 -5.55 -7.14 -3.87
C ASP A 280 -4.81 -7.24 -2.53
N ALA A 281 -4.81 -6.16 -1.78
CA ALA A 281 -4.21 -6.14 -0.43
C ALA A 281 -5.12 -6.76 0.65
N ALA A 282 -6.35 -7.16 0.30
CA ALA A 282 -7.34 -7.80 1.18
C ALA A 282 -7.64 -7.07 2.50
N ARG A 283 -7.31 -5.78 2.59
CA ARG A 283 -7.32 -4.93 3.79
C ARG A 283 -6.35 -5.40 4.89
N LEU A 284 -5.45 -6.31 4.54
CA LEU A 284 -4.45 -6.90 5.43
C LEU A 284 -3.07 -6.32 5.21
N PHE A 285 -2.66 -6.16 3.95
CA PHE A 285 -1.30 -5.75 3.63
C PHE A 285 -1.18 -4.22 3.63
N ASP A 286 -0.06 -3.73 4.18
CA ASP A 286 0.30 -2.31 4.08
C ASP A 286 0.65 -1.91 2.63
N TYR A 287 0.90 -2.88 1.76
CA TYR A 287 1.08 -2.65 0.32
C TYR A 287 0.63 -3.85 -0.52
N ALA A 288 0.21 -3.57 -1.76
CA ALA A 288 -0.04 -4.61 -2.74
C ALA A 288 1.24 -4.96 -3.52
N LEU A 289 2.08 -3.96 -3.83
CA LEU A 289 3.35 -4.15 -4.53
C LEU A 289 4.45 -3.27 -3.95
N LEU A 290 5.60 -3.87 -3.65
CA LEU A 290 6.79 -3.21 -3.10
C LEU A 290 8.01 -3.42 -4.01
N PHE A 291 8.67 -2.32 -4.38
CA PHE A 291 10.06 -2.32 -4.83
C PHE A 291 10.96 -1.83 -3.70
N ASN A 292 12.09 -2.51 -3.51
CA ASN A 292 13.14 -2.08 -2.59
C ASN A 292 14.50 -2.33 -3.24
N GLY A 293 14.94 -1.39 -4.07
CA GLY A 293 15.94 -1.63 -5.11
C GLY A 293 15.29 -1.98 -6.45
N GLY A 294 16.10 -2.11 -7.49
CA GLY A 294 15.64 -2.35 -8.85
C GLY A 294 16.09 -1.25 -9.82
N ALA A 295 16.36 -1.64 -11.06
CA ALA A 295 16.61 -0.71 -12.15
C ALA A 295 15.86 -1.12 -13.42
N ASP A 296 15.35 -0.16 -14.18
CA ASP A 296 14.78 -0.35 -15.52
C ASP A 296 13.53 -1.24 -15.54
N CYS A 297 12.67 -1.09 -14.53
CA CYS A 297 11.47 -1.92 -14.37
C CYS A 297 10.21 -1.22 -14.90
N THR A 298 9.25 -2.03 -15.37
CA THR A 298 7.94 -1.56 -15.82
C THR A 298 6.81 -2.27 -15.07
N ILE A 299 5.86 -1.49 -14.56
CA ILE A 299 4.55 -1.95 -14.08
C ILE A 299 3.49 -1.44 -15.04
N ASP A 300 2.70 -2.34 -15.61
CA ASP A 300 1.76 -2.02 -16.70
C ASP A 300 0.40 -2.71 -16.52
N GLY A 301 -0.69 -1.95 -16.55
CA GLY A 301 -2.01 -2.54 -16.75
C GLY A 301 -2.72 -3.06 -15.49
N PHE A 302 -2.20 -2.84 -14.28
CA PHE A 302 -2.79 -3.42 -13.06
C PHE A 302 -3.87 -2.54 -12.42
N ARG A 303 -4.82 -3.19 -11.76
CA ARG A 303 -5.71 -2.55 -10.78
C ARG A 303 -5.18 -2.81 -9.38
N PHE A 304 -5.02 -1.78 -8.56
CA PHE A 304 -4.66 -1.89 -7.14
C PHE A 304 -5.92 -1.74 -6.30
N VAL A 305 -6.24 -2.75 -5.48
CA VAL A 305 -7.50 -2.80 -4.70
C VAL A 305 -7.28 -3.33 -3.30
N GLY A 306 -8.31 -3.18 -2.46
CA GLY A 306 -8.34 -3.79 -1.13
C GLY A 306 -7.35 -3.17 -0.14
N LEU A 307 -6.81 -1.98 -0.39
CA LEU A 307 -5.97 -1.31 0.61
C LEU A 307 -6.84 -0.78 1.76
N ARG A 308 -6.37 -0.95 2.99
CA ARG A 308 -6.94 -0.33 4.18
C ARG A 308 -6.40 1.09 4.33
N TYR A 309 -7.23 2.02 4.77
CA TYR A 309 -6.73 3.31 5.26
C TYR A 309 -5.94 3.14 6.56
N SER A 310 -4.62 3.29 6.49
CA SER A 310 -3.70 3.35 7.64
C SER A 310 -2.55 4.31 7.30
N ALA A 311 -1.89 4.91 8.29
CA ALA A 311 -0.74 5.79 8.02
C ALA A 311 0.39 5.10 7.22
N ALA A 312 0.51 3.76 7.31
CA ALA A 312 1.49 3.00 6.54
C ALA A 312 1.04 2.62 5.13
N ALA A 313 -0.26 2.53 4.87
CA ALA A 313 -0.78 1.88 3.68
C ALA A 313 -0.40 2.60 2.37
N LYS A 314 0.19 1.83 1.45
CA LYS A 314 0.67 2.25 0.12
C LYS A 314 0.21 1.26 -0.92
N ALA A 315 -0.58 1.62 -1.93
CA ALA A 315 -0.96 0.62 -2.95
C ALA A 315 0.28 0.11 -3.73
N LEU A 316 1.09 1.05 -4.23
CA LEU A 316 2.42 0.79 -4.77
C LEU A 316 3.47 1.56 -3.94
N SER A 317 4.52 0.87 -3.52
CA SER A 317 5.67 1.48 -2.84
C SER A 317 6.94 1.18 -3.61
N ALA A 318 7.70 2.21 -3.97
CA ALA A 318 9.00 2.05 -4.61
C ALA A 318 10.07 2.78 -3.81
N SER A 319 11.13 2.07 -3.40
CA SER A 319 12.25 2.65 -2.66
C SER A 319 13.57 2.31 -3.32
N LYS A 320 14.44 3.31 -3.54
CA LYS A 320 15.79 3.14 -4.08
C LYS A 320 15.81 2.50 -5.47
N VAL A 321 14.87 2.90 -6.32
CA VAL A 321 14.68 2.35 -7.68
C VAL A 321 15.19 3.33 -8.73
N ARG A 322 15.78 2.82 -9.81
CA ARG A 322 16.14 3.62 -10.99
C ARG A 322 15.29 3.27 -12.21
N ASN A 323 14.95 4.25 -13.04
CA ASN A 323 14.24 4.05 -14.31
C ASN A 323 12.96 3.21 -14.16
N LEU A 324 12.07 3.59 -13.24
CA LEU A 324 10.79 2.93 -13.03
C LEU A 324 9.72 3.56 -13.94
N THR A 325 9.04 2.72 -14.71
CA THR A 325 7.83 3.10 -15.44
C THR A 325 6.60 2.47 -14.79
N VAL A 326 5.62 3.30 -14.43
CA VAL A 326 4.29 2.87 -13.98
C VAL A 326 3.28 3.40 -14.97
N ARG A 327 2.57 2.51 -15.67
CA ARG A 327 1.61 2.93 -16.69
C ARG A 327 0.36 2.09 -16.77
N ASN A 328 -0.69 2.68 -17.34
CA ASN A 328 -1.97 2.01 -17.56
C ASN A 328 -2.50 1.34 -16.27
N CYS A 329 -2.35 2.00 -15.12
CA CYS A 329 -2.73 1.43 -13.83
C CYS A 329 -3.96 2.13 -13.25
N LEU A 330 -4.80 1.36 -12.56
CA LEU A 330 -5.97 1.84 -11.85
C LEU A 330 -5.74 1.70 -10.35
N PHE A 331 -5.54 2.82 -9.65
CA PHE A 331 -5.49 2.87 -8.19
C PHE A 331 -6.91 3.16 -7.69
N ASP A 332 -7.67 2.10 -7.43
CA ASP A 332 -9.12 2.16 -7.28
C ASP A 332 -9.56 2.27 -5.80
N ARG A 333 -10.74 2.85 -5.62
CA ARG A 333 -11.47 2.84 -4.35
C ARG A 333 -11.93 1.42 -4.04
N SER A 334 -11.83 0.98 -2.78
CA SER A 334 -12.46 -0.28 -2.38
C SER A 334 -13.98 -0.18 -2.55
N ARG A 335 -14.55 -0.89 -3.54
CA ARG A 335 -16.01 -0.97 -3.75
C ARG A 335 -16.63 -1.58 -2.49
N GLY A 336 -17.44 -0.81 -1.76
CA GLY A 336 -18.00 -1.22 -0.45
C GLY A 336 -17.93 -0.18 0.68
N GLY A 337 -17.65 1.09 0.39
CA GLY A 337 -17.80 2.19 1.36
C GLY A 337 -16.62 2.45 2.29
N GLY A 338 -15.46 1.82 2.04
CA GLY A 338 -14.23 2.04 2.82
C GLY A 338 -13.33 3.14 2.25
N ARG A 339 -12.66 3.90 3.13
CA ARG A 339 -11.57 4.82 2.78
C ARG A 339 -10.39 4.02 2.16
N CYS A 340 -9.78 4.59 1.13
CA CYS A 340 -8.63 4.12 0.33
C CYS A 340 -7.29 3.99 1.10
N SER A 341 -6.21 3.62 0.40
CA SER A 341 -4.83 3.75 0.91
C SER A 341 -4.48 5.19 1.33
N ASN A 342 -3.62 5.34 2.35
CA ASN A 342 -3.06 6.65 2.68
C ASN A 342 -2.28 7.24 1.50
N ILE A 343 -1.47 6.42 0.82
CA ILE A 343 -0.76 6.85 -0.39
C ILE A 343 -1.03 5.84 -1.50
N GLN A 344 -1.54 6.26 -2.66
CA GLN A 344 -1.76 5.32 -3.75
C GLN A 344 -0.42 4.90 -4.39
N PHE A 345 0.47 5.86 -4.66
CA PHE A 345 1.83 5.57 -5.09
C PHE A 345 2.86 6.37 -4.30
N PHE A 346 3.68 5.65 -3.52
CA PHE A 346 4.80 6.22 -2.79
C PHE A 346 6.14 5.87 -3.45
N ALA A 347 6.99 6.87 -3.66
CA ALA A 347 8.33 6.68 -4.24
C ALA A 347 9.40 7.35 -3.37
N TYR A 348 10.38 6.60 -2.88
CA TYR A 348 11.44 7.09 -2.00
C TYR A 348 12.83 6.88 -2.61
N GLN A 349 13.64 7.94 -2.69
CA GLN A 349 14.99 7.89 -3.29
C GLN A 349 15.00 7.25 -4.69
N VAL A 350 14.16 7.75 -5.60
CA VAL A 350 14.07 7.23 -6.97
C VAL A 350 14.75 8.17 -7.97
N ASP A 351 15.30 7.61 -9.05
CA ASP A 351 15.92 8.38 -10.14
C ASP A 351 15.44 7.84 -11.50
N GLY A 352 14.77 8.68 -12.28
CA GLY A 352 14.10 8.27 -13.51
C GLY A 352 12.76 7.62 -13.18
N LEU A 353 11.73 8.42 -12.93
CA LEU A 353 10.38 7.95 -12.67
C LEU A 353 9.43 8.46 -13.77
N LEU A 354 8.77 7.55 -14.47
CA LEU A 354 7.67 7.86 -15.39
C LEU A 354 6.38 7.29 -14.82
N VAL A 355 5.39 8.15 -14.59
CA VAL A 355 4.01 7.76 -14.28
C VAL A 355 3.10 8.28 -15.36
N GLU A 356 2.50 7.36 -16.13
CA GLU A 356 1.64 7.76 -17.24
C GLU A 356 0.38 6.92 -17.39
N ASN A 357 -0.69 7.54 -17.89
CA ASN A 357 -1.96 6.86 -18.15
C ASN A 357 -2.51 6.08 -16.93
N CYS A 358 -2.37 6.66 -15.74
CA CYS A 358 -2.88 6.07 -14.51
C CYS A 358 -4.08 6.84 -13.97
N VAL A 359 -4.97 6.13 -13.29
CA VAL A 359 -6.12 6.71 -12.58
C VAL A 359 -5.91 6.54 -11.08
N PHE A 360 -5.98 7.65 -10.35
CA PHE A 360 -5.85 7.76 -8.91
C PHE A 360 -7.21 8.16 -8.32
N ASP A 361 -8.03 7.16 -8.00
CA ASP A 361 -9.40 7.35 -7.54
C ASP A 361 -9.46 7.31 -6.00
N SER A 362 -9.89 8.44 -5.42
CA SER A 362 -10.28 8.58 -4.01
C SER A 362 -9.20 8.23 -2.99
N GLY A 363 -7.90 8.25 -3.33
CA GLY A 363 -6.74 8.08 -2.43
C GLY A 363 -6.56 9.25 -1.44
N PHE A 364 -5.96 9.08 -0.26
CA PHE A 364 -5.65 10.27 0.57
C PHE A 364 -4.56 11.12 -0.10
N HIS A 365 -3.45 10.50 -0.51
CA HIS A 365 -2.53 11.02 -1.52
C HIS A 365 -2.60 10.18 -2.80
N GLY A 366 -2.54 10.83 -3.98
CA GLY A 366 -2.32 10.15 -5.24
C GLY A 366 -0.88 9.66 -5.38
N ILE A 367 0.01 10.54 -5.82
CA ILE A 367 1.45 10.29 -5.92
C ILE A 367 2.19 11.11 -4.87
N TRP A 368 3.11 10.46 -4.15
CA TRP A 368 4.05 11.12 -3.26
C TRP A 368 5.47 10.58 -3.48
N THR A 369 6.36 11.46 -3.94
CA THR A 369 7.79 11.15 -4.07
C THR A 369 8.66 11.87 -3.04
N TYR A 370 9.78 11.26 -2.58
CA TYR A 370 10.69 11.87 -1.60
C TYR A 370 12.05 11.14 -1.41
N PRO A 371 13.20 11.79 -1.61
CA PRO A 371 13.48 12.57 -2.80
C PRO A 371 13.32 11.74 -4.07
N ALA A 372 13.03 12.40 -5.18
CA ALA A 372 13.04 11.83 -6.52
C ALA A 372 13.81 12.73 -7.48
N LYS A 373 14.40 12.12 -8.51
CA LYS A 373 15.12 12.80 -9.60
C LYS A 373 14.55 12.34 -10.93
N ASN A 374 14.62 13.22 -11.93
CA ASN A 374 14.18 12.92 -13.30
C ASN A 374 12.76 12.34 -13.33
N VAL A 375 11.80 13.11 -12.80
CA VAL A 375 10.39 12.70 -12.65
C VAL A 375 9.56 13.24 -13.79
N VAL A 376 8.73 12.37 -14.39
CA VAL A 376 7.72 12.72 -15.38
C VAL A 376 6.38 12.12 -14.95
N ILE A 377 5.39 12.96 -14.71
CA ILE A 377 4.02 12.56 -14.35
C ILE A 377 3.08 13.16 -15.40
N ARG A 378 2.53 12.30 -16.26
CA ARG A 378 1.73 12.78 -17.39
C ARG A 378 0.53 11.94 -17.75
N ASN A 379 -0.48 12.54 -18.38
CA ASN A 379 -1.67 11.82 -18.85
C ASN A 379 -2.32 11.01 -17.72
N ASN A 380 -2.38 11.53 -16.49
CA ASN A 380 -3.01 10.84 -15.37
C ASN A 380 -4.29 11.53 -14.93
N THR A 381 -5.22 10.77 -14.36
CA THR A 381 -6.47 11.29 -13.80
C THR A 381 -6.44 11.12 -12.29
N PHE A 382 -6.52 12.22 -11.55
CA PHE A 382 -6.66 12.27 -10.10
C PHE A 382 -8.08 12.72 -9.78
N TRP A 383 -8.84 11.89 -9.07
CA TRP A 383 -10.23 12.18 -8.75
C TRP A 383 -10.52 11.92 -7.28
N GLY A 384 -11.03 12.92 -6.56
CA GLY A 384 -11.48 12.75 -5.18
C GLY A 384 -10.36 12.52 -4.16
N ASN A 385 -9.10 12.89 -4.47
CA ASN A 385 -7.98 12.64 -3.56
C ASN A 385 -8.07 13.51 -2.29
N GLY A 386 -7.76 12.97 -1.11
CA GLY A 386 -7.99 13.60 0.18
C GLY A 386 -7.06 14.76 0.60
N ILE A 387 -5.89 14.89 -0.04
CA ILE A 387 -4.84 15.89 0.25
C ILE A 387 -4.21 16.45 -1.03
N ASN A 388 -3.27 15.72 -1.66
CA ASN A 388 -2.66 16.08 -2.94
C ASN A 388 -3.01 15.01 -3.97
N GLY A 389 -3.23 15.42 -5.21
CA GLY A 389 -3.10 14.50 -6.34
C GLY A 389 -1.63 14.14 -6.53
N ILE A 390 -0.77 15.15 -6.60
CA ILE A 390 0.66 15.00 -6.90
C ILE A 390 1.51 15.77 -5.88
N HIS A 391 2.43 15.07 -5.21
CA HIS A 391 3.54 15.68 -4.49
C HIS A 391 4.87 15.14 -5.01
N VAL A 392 5.70 16.03 -5.55
CA VAL A 392 7.07 15.71 -5.97
C VAL A 392 8.08 16.33 -5.02
N GLY A 393 8.58 15.52 -4.08
CA GLY A 393 9.77 15.87 -3.30
C GLY A 393 11.04 15.60 -4.12
N CYS A 394 11.80 16.64 -4.46
CA CYS A 394 13.07 16.58 -5.19
C CYS A 394 14.08 17.59 -4.61
N ASN A 395 15.36 17.53 -5.01
CA ASN A 395 16.31 18.60 -4.66
C ASN A 395 16.25 19.74 -5.67
N MET A 396 16.81 20.90 -5.30
CA MET A 396 17.03 22.00 -6.24
C MET A 396 17.87 21.52 -7.44
N GLY A 397 17.34 21.70 -8.64
CA GLY A 397 18.00 21.33 -9.91
C GLY A 397 17.58 19.98 -10.48
N ASP A 398 16.89 19.15 -9.71
CA ASP A 398 16.40 17.85 -10.19
C ASP A 398 15.18 18.03 -11.11
N ARG A 399 15.26 17.51 -12.35
CA ARG A 399 14.20 17.69 -13.36
C ARG A 399 12.87 17.07 -12.90
N THR A 400 11.80 17.86 -12.99
CA THR A 400 10.41 17.44 -12.74
C THR A 400 9.51 17.94 -13.86
N GLU A 401 8.74 17.06 -14.49
CA GLU A 401 7.72 17.40 -15.49
C GLU A 401 6.35 16.87 -15.07
N ILE A 402 5.36 17.76 -15.00
CA ILE A 402 3.98 17.45 -14.64
C ILE A 402 3.08 18.08 -15.72
N TYR A 403 2.51 17.26 -16.60
CA TYR A 403 1.70 17.78 -17.70
C TYR A 403 0.62 16.82 -18.17
N ASN A 404 -0.41 17.33 -18.83
CA ASN A 404 -1.53 16.56 -19.35
C ASN A 404 -2.31 15.79 -18.28
N ASN A 405 -2.35 16.24 -17.03
CA ASN A 405 -3.09 15.55 -15.97
C ASN A 405 -4.46 16.21 -15.72
N LEU A 406 -5.43 15.43 -15.27
CA LEU A 406 -6.71 15.91 -14.73
C LEU A 406 -6.64 15.84 -13.20
N LEU A 407 -6.93 16.95 -12.52
CA LEU A 407 -6.93 17.06 -11.06
C LEU A 407 -8.30 17.55 -10.59
N VAL A 408 -9.16 16.59 -10.26
CA VAL A 408 -10.57 16.80 -10.03
C VAL A 408 -10.92 16.46 -8.58
N ASP A 409 -11.55 17.39 -7.89
CA ASP A 409 -11.97 17.20 -6.49
C ASP A 409 -10.86 16.67 -5.56
N THR A 410 -9.63 17.15 -5.75
CA THR A 410 -8.54 16.89 -4.81
C THR A 410 -8.78 17.75 -3.55
N VAL A 411 -9.39 17.13 -2.53
CA VAL A 411 -9.82 17.70 -1.26
C VAL A 411 -8.62 18.27 -0.47
N SER A 412 -8.76 19.48 0.05
CA SER A 412 -7.73 20.17 0.82
C SER A 412 -8.27 20.59 2.19
N ASN A 413 -8.31 19.65 3.13
CA ASN A 413 -8.65 19.94 4.53
C ASN A 413 -7.43 20.41 5.36
N HIS A 414 -6.23 20.39 4.76
CA HIS A 414 -4.95 20.53 5.47
C HIS A 414 -3.98 21.54 4.81
N GLN A 415 -4.47 22.52 4.05
CA GLN A 415 -3.62 23.49 3.33
C GLN A 415 -2.69 22.83 2.28
N SER A 416 -3.16 21.78 1.60
CA SER A 416 -2.38 21.04 0.60
C SER A 416 -3.00 21.21 -0.79
N PRO A 417 -2.23 21.56 -1.83
CA PRO A 417 -2.75 21.77 -3.17
C PRO A 417 -2.84 20.49 -4.00
N ALA A 418 -3.57 20.54 -5.10
CA ALA A 418 -3.66 19.45 -6.06
C ALA A 418 -2.26 19.01 -6.55
N VAL A 419 -1.37 19.99 -6.82
CA VAL A 419 0.04 19.77 -7.16
C VAL A 419 0.97 20.49 -6.17
N THR A 420 1.91 19.76 -5.60
CA THR A 420 3.05 20.32 -4.85
C THR A 420 4.36 19.81 -5.43
N VAL A 421 5.35 20.71 -5.53
CA VAL A 421 6.74 20.37 -5.85
C VAL A 421 7.70 20.85 -4.75
N ALA A 422 8.92 20.35 -4.70
CA ALA A 422 9.89 20.80 -3.69
C ALA A 422 10.51 22.17 -3.99
N ASP A 423 10.58 22.53 -5.27
CA ASP A 423 11.16 23.79 -5.74
C ASP A 423 10.40 24.30 -6.97
N HIS A 424 10.54 25.59 -7.31
CA HIS A 424 9.94 26.23 -8.49
C HIS A 424 11.01 26.80 -9.43
N GLY A 425 12.19 26.17 -9.44
CA GLY A 425 13.29 26.56 -10.33
C GLY A 425 13.07 26.17 -11.79
N PRO A 426 13.98 26.57 -12.70
CA PRO A 426 13.85 26.36 -14.16
C PRO A 426 13.84 24.89 -14.61
N HIS A 427 14.07 23.96 -13.68
CA HIS A 427 14.06 22.51 -13.90
C HIS A 427 12.68 21.87 -13.67
N VAL A 428 11.70 22.66 -13.21
CA VAL A 428 10.31 22.23 -13.04
C VAL A 428 9.46 22.73 -14.20
N PHE A 429 8.89 21.80 -14.94
CA PHE A 429 7.87 22.08 -15.96
C PHE A 429 6.52 21.58 -15.44
N CYS A 430 5.62 22.50 -15.10
CA CYS A 430 4.24 22.19 -14.72
C CYS A 430 3.31 22.98 -15.63
N ASP A 431 2.69 22.32 -16.59
CA ASP A 431 1.83 22.97 -17.58
C ASP A 431 0.89 21.97 -18.26
N TYR A 432 -0.13 22.47 -18.96
CA TYR A 432 -1.14 21.66 -19.63
C TYR A 432 -1.86 20.71 -18.66
N ASN A 433 -2.16 21.13 -17.44
CA ASN A 433 -3.00 20.35 -16.54
C ASN A 433 -4.40 20.98 -16.46
N LEU A 434 -5.42 20.17 -16.20
CA LEU A 434 -6.78 20.67 -15.97
C LEU A 434 -7.19 20.42 -14.52
N TYR A 435 -7.72 21.48 -13.91
CA TYR A 435 -8.18 21.50 -12.54
C TYR A 435 -9.69 21.69 -12.53
N TRP A 436 -10.40 20.88 -11.74
CA TRP A 436 -11.83 21.06 -11.55
C TRP A 436 -12.21 20.77 -10.12
N LYS A 437 -13.16 21.54 -9.59
CA LYS A 437 -13.72 21.32 -8.26
C LYS A 437 -15.22 21.50 -8.30
N THR A 438 -15.89 20.62 -7.58
CA THR A 438 -17.32 20.65 -7.34
C THR A 438 -17.58 21.07 -5.89
N GLU A 439 -18.85 21.05 -5.49
CA GLU A 439 -19.26 21.19 -4.09
C GLU A 439 -18.69 20.11 -3.14
N VAL A 440 -18.13 19.01 -3.68
CA VAL A 440 -17.45 17.98 -2.88
C VAL A 440 -16.11 18.48 -2.34
N ALA A 441 -15.37 19.26 -3.13
CA ALA A 441 -14.05 19.79 -2.77
C ALA A 441 -13.94 21.31 -2.98
N PRO A 442 -14.82 22.14 -2.39
CA PRO A 442 -14.89 23.57 -2.69
C PRO A 442 -13.62 24.34 -2.29
N LYS A 443 -12.79 23.72 -1.45
CA LYS A 443 -11.53 24.27 -0.92
C LYS A 443 -10.28 23.74 -1.65
N GLN A 444 -10.42 23.04 -2.77
CA GLN A 444 -9.28 22.60 -3.58
C GLN A 444 -8.36 23.79 -3.90
N ARG A 445 -7.09 23.64 -3.55
CA ARG A 445 -5.97 24.54 -3.91
C ARG A 445 -5.24 23.96 -5.10
N TYR A 446 -4.58 24.79 -5.91
CA TYR A 446 -4.12 24.36 -7.24
C TYR A 446 -2.66 23.97 -7.22
N TYR A 447 -1.80 24.87 -6.75
CA TYR A 447 -0.36 24.70 -6.83
C TYR A 447 0.37 25.26 -5.61
N SER A 448 1.50 24.65 -5.28
CA SER A 448 2.48 25.23 -4.35
C SER A 448 3.84 24.54 -4.43
N PHE A 449 4.76 25.02 -3.59
CA PHE A 449 6.05 24.39 -3.35
C PHE A 449 6.44 24.39 -1.87
N GLY A 450 7.10 23.32 -1.44
CA GLY A 450 7.56 23.14 -0.06
C GLY A 450 9.05 23.46 0.08
N ARG A 451 9.40 24.51 0.82
CA ARG A 451 10.80 24.94 1.01
C ARG A 451 11.63 23.86 1.72
N HIS A 452 12.89 23.66 1.30
CA HIS A 452 13.92 22.98 2.11
C HIS A 452 13.91 23.52 3.55
N SER A 453 13.78 22.63 4.51
CA SER A 453 14.10 22.91 5.91
C SER A 453 15.61 22.68 6.11
N PRO A 454 16.34 23.51 6.89
CA PRO A 454 17.73 23.20 7.26
C PRO A 454 17.88 21.87 8.00
N GLU A 455 16.79 21.37 8.61
CA GLU A 455 16.76 20.15 9.43
C GLU A 455 16.23 18.93 8.68
N HIS A 456 15.53 19.14 7.55
CA HIS A 456 15.01 18.07 6.70
C HIS A 456 15.48 18.32 5.28
N GLU A 457 16.33 17.45 4.76
CA GLU A 457 16.91 17.55 3.42
C GLU A 457 15.86 17.65 2.29
N TYR A 458 14.55 17.51 2.52
CA TYR A 458 13.55 17.44 1.44
C TYR A 458 12.15 17.92 1.90
N SER A 459 11.30 18.30 0.94
CA SER A 459 9.94 18.82 1.20
C SER A 459 8.88 17.72 1.38
N ALA A 460 8.05 17.82 2.41
CA ALA A 460 6.84 17.01 2.57
C ALA A 460 5.57 17.79 2.17
N PRO A 461 4.47 17.13 1.78
CA PRO A 461 3.26 17.80 1.32
C PRO A 461 2.57 18.69 2.36
N TRP A 462 2.83 18.47 3.65
CA TRP A 462 2.34 19.29 4.77
C TRP A 462 3.31 20.38 5.21
N SER A 463 4.49 20.49 4.59
CA SER A 463 5.49 21.53 4.88
C SER A 463 5.29 22.80 4.05
N VAL A 464 4.21 22.85 3.26
CA VAL A 464 3.85 24.01 2.44
C VAL A 464 3.42 25.16 3.34
N LYS A 465 3.92 26.36 3.06
CA LYS A 465 3.53 27.56 3.80
C LYS A 465 2.26 28.13 3.19
N SER A 466 1.30 28.56 4.01
CA SER A 466 0.02 29.09 3.52
C SER A 466 0.19 30.26 2.54
N LYS A 467 1.25 31.05 2.71
CA LYS A 467 1.59 32.14 1.81
C LYS A 467 1.93 31.69 0.39
N ASP A 468 2.36 30.45 0.16
CA ASP A 468 2.83 29.94 -1.13
C ASP A 468 1.75 29.09 -1.86
N LEU A 469 0.56 28.96 -1.28
CA LEU A 469 -0.58 28.27 -1.88
C LEU A 469 -1.36 29.19 -2.81
N THR A 470 -1.94 28.63 -3.88
CA THR A 470 -2.81 29.37 -4.79
C THR A 470 -4.29 28.96 -4.71
N ASP A 471 -5.12 30.01 -4.71
CA ASP A 471 -6.56 30.14 -4.97
C ASP A 471 -7.22 29.30 -6.07
N SER A 472 -6.57 29.43 -7.22
CA SER A 472 -7.17 29.35 -8.55
C SER A 472 -6.06 29.12 -9.57
N LEU A 473 -6.47 28.71 -10.77
CA LEU A 473 -5.53 28.60 -11.88
C LEU A 473 -4.95 29.96 -12.28
N ALA A 474 -5.79 31.00 -12.33
CA ALA A 474 -5.36 32.36 -12.70
C ALA A 474 -4.27 32.91 -11.74
N GLU A 475 -4.42 32.68 -10.44
CA GLU A 475 -3.39 33.08 -9.47
C GLU A 475 -2.09 32.27 -9.67
N THR A 476 -2.22 30.96 -9.92
CA THR A 476 -1.06 30.09 -10.22
C THR A 476 -0.26 30.62 -11.41
N GLN A 477 -0.94 30.95 -12.50
CA GLN A 477 -0.35 31.52 -13.71
C GLN A 477 0.33 32.85 -13.44
N GLN A 478 -0.37 33.79 -12.80
CA GLN A 478 0.14 35.13 -12.54
C GLN A 478 1.36 35.11 -11.61
N ARG A 479 1.31 34.29 -10.57
CA ARG A 479 2.28 34.34 -9.48
C ARG A 479 3.54 33.54 -9.77
N TYR A 480 3.40 32.40 -10.44
CA TYR A 480 4.51 31.46 -10.62
C TYR A 480 4.89 31.23 -12.08
N GLY A 481 4.12 31.72 -13.04
CA GLY A 481 4.41 31.54 -14.47
C GLY A 481 4.36 30.08 -14.93
N VAL A 482 3.74 29.20 -14.14
CA VAL A 482 3.43 27.80 -14.47
C VAL A 482 1.98 27.70 -14.92
N GLU A 483 1.59 26.57 -15.52
CA GLU A 483 0.25 26.36 -16.05
C GLU A 483 -0.19 27.38 -17.10
N ALA A 484 0.75 27.87 -17.94
CA ALA A 484 0.47 28.84 -19.01
C ALA A 484 -0.64 28.36 -19.97
N HIS A 485 -0.76 27.05 -20.16
CA HIS A 485 -1.77 26.37 -20.97
C HIS A 485 -2.73 25.51 -20.14
N GLY A 486 -2.65 25.60 -18.80
CA GLY A 486 -3.56 24.90 -17.90
C GLY A 486 -5.01 25.33 -18.10
N LEU A 487 -5.94 24.48 -17.68
CA LEU A 487 -7.38 24.71 -17.79
C LEU A 487 -8.10 24.57 -16.46
N GLU A 488 -9.17 25.35 -16.28
CA GLU A 488 -10.09 25.22 -15.16
C GLU A 488 -11.50 25.02 -15.70
N ALA A 489 -11.91 23.76 -15.84
CA ALA A 489 -13.18 23.38 -16.46
C ALA A 489 -13.58 21.94 -16.11
N ASP A 490 -14.89 21.65 -16.14
CA ASP A 490 -15.39 20.29 -15.96
C ASP A 490 -14.84 19.37 -17.05
N PRO A 491 -14.13 18.27 -16.73
CA PRO A 491 -13.65 17.33 -17.74
C PRO A 491 -14.77 16.57 -18.44
N LEU A 492 -16.02 16.62 -17.97
CA LEU A 492 -17.17 15.93 -18.54
C LEU A 492 -16.90 14.42 -18.68
N PHE A 493 -16.58 13.77 -17.56
CA PHE A 493 -16.47 12.32 -17.50
C PHE A 493 -17.82 11.63 -17.81
N VAL A 494 -17.76 10.45 -18.42
CA VAL A 494 -18.96 9.65 -18.72
C VAL A 494 -19.68 9.21 -17.43
N ASP A 495 -18.96 8.63 -16.46
CA ASP A 495 -19.54 8.21 -15.17
C ASP A 495 -18.47 7.99 -14.10
N ALA A 496 -17.87 9.09 -13.63
CA ALA A 496 -16.78 9.05 -12.65
C ALA A 496 -17.20 8.38 -11.32
N LEU A 497 -18.46 8.51 -10.90
CA LEU A 497 -18.96 7.92 -9.65
C LEU A 497 -18.93 6.39 -9.65
N ASN A 498 -19.08 5.78 -10.83
CA ASN A 498 -18.97 4.34 -11.04
C ASN A 498 -17.59 3.89 -11.57
N GLY A 499 -16.64 4.84 -11.67
CA GLY A 499 -15.26 4.60 -12.07
C GLY A 499 -15.03 4.56 -13.58
N ASP A 500 -15.95 5.10 -14.41
CA ASP A 500 -15.68 5.36 -15.83
C ASP A 500 -15.20 6.81 -16.01
N PHE A 501 -13.87 6.95 -16.14
CA PHE A 501 -13.21 8.23 -16.35
C PHE A 501 -13.00 8.57 -17.84
N SER A 502 -13.74 7.93 -18.74
CA SER A 502 -13.75 8.32 -20.15
C SER A 502 -14.27 9.75 -20.31
N LEU A 503 -13.63 10.52 -21.19
CA LEU A 503 -14.12 11.85 -21.56
C LEU A 503 -15.28 11.74 -22.56
N THR A 504 -16.33 12.54 -22.37
CA THR A 504 -17.35 12.74 -23.41
C THR A 504 -16.78 13.45 -24.63
N ALA A 505 -17.50 13.45 -25.76
CA ALA A 505 -17.03 14.06 -27.01
C ALA A 505 -16.82 15.59 -26.88
N ASP A 506 -17.64 16.26 -26.07
CA ASP A 506 -17.61 17.72 -25.88
C ASP A 506 -16.69 18.16 -24.73
N SER A 507 -15.91 17.22 -24.18
CA SER A 507 -15.02 17.50 -23.07
C SER A 507 -13.98 18.58 -23.41
N PRO A 508 -13.81 19.61 -22.56
CA PRO A 508 -12.78 20.63 -22.73
C PRO A 508 -11.36 20.08 -22.53
N ALA A 509 -11.21 18.84 -22.05
CA ALA A 509 -9.94 18.16 -21.92
C ALA A 509 -9.41 17.60 -23.25
N ARG A 510 -10.25 17.46 -24.27
CA ARG A 510 -9.86 16.84 -25.55
C ARG A 510 -8.97 17.74 -26.40
N GLY A 511 -7.84 17.21 -26.85
CA GLY A 511 -6.88 17.89 -27.72
C GLY A 511 -6.19 19.11 -27.10
N ARG A 512 -6.30 19.32 -25.79
CA ARG A 512 -5.79 20.52 -25.10
C ARG A 512 -4.47 20.32 -24.38
N GLY A 513 -4.01 19.09 -24.29
CA GLY A 513 -2.69 18.75 -23.78
C GLY A 513 -1.57 19.19 -24.70
N ARG A 514 -0.35 19.11 -24.15
CA ARG A 514 0.89 19.24 -24.89
C ARG A 514 0.87 18.35 -26.12
N GLU A 515 1.26 18.92 -27.27
CA GLU A 515 1.22 18.26 -28.59
C GLU A 515 -0.19 17.91 -29.09
N GLY A 516 -1.24 18.57 -28.58
CA GLY A 516 -2.63 18.35 -29.00
C GLY A 516 -3.20 17.02 -28.50
N LYS A 517 -2.65 16.47 -27.41
CA LYS A 517 -3.17 15.26 -26.76
C LYS A 517 -4.39 15.57 -25.90
N ASP A 518 -5.19 14.55 -25.60
CA ASP A 518 -6.21 14.68 -24.55
C ASP A 518 -5.54 14.81 -23.17
N LEU A 519 -6.16 15.56 -22.27
CA LEU A 519 -5.74 15.66 -20.87
C LEU A 519 -6.30 14.47 -20.07
N GLY A 520 -5.50 13.93 -19.15
CA GLY A 520 -5.86 12.82 -18.29
C GLY A 520 -5.49 11.46 -18.86
N ALA A 521 -5.91 10.41 -18.16
CA ALA A 521 -5.75 9.04 -18.61
C ALA A 521 -6.64 8.75 -19.83
N ASP A 522 -6.06 8.15 -20.86
CA ASP A 522 -6.78 7.47 -21.93
C ASP A 522 -7.45 6.21 -21.37
N PHE A 523 -8.71 6.40 -20.96
CA PHE A 523 -9.49 5.35 -20.34
C PHE A 523 -9.94 4.25 -21.32
N ALA A 524 -9.82 4.45 -22.64
CA ALA A 524 -10.19 3.45 -23.64
C ALA A 524 -9.33 2.19 -23.55
N ILE A 525 -8.11 2.30 -23.01
CA ILE A 525 -7.18 1.17 -22.80
C ILE A 525 -7.73 0.16 -21.78
N PHE A 526 -8.68 0.55 -20.92
CA PHE A 526 -9.27 -0.33 -19.90
C PHE A 526 -10.61 -0.97 -20.30
N LYS A 527 -11.11 -0.68 -21.51
CA LYS A 527 -12.45 -1.12 -21.97
C LYS A 527 -12.43 -2.43 -22.74
#